data_AF-F9VE30-F1
#
_entry.id   AF-F9VE30-F1
#
_cell.length_a   1.000
_cell.length_b   1.000
_cell.length_c   1.000
_cell.angle_alpha   90.00
_cell.angle_beta   90.00
_cell.angle_gamma   90.00
#
_symmetry.space_group_name_H-M   'P 1'
#
loop_
_entity.id
_entity.type
_entity.pdbx_description
1 polymer ?
#
loop_
_entity_poly.entity_id
_entity_poly.type
_entity_poly.pdbx_seq_one_letter_code
_entity_poly.pdbx_strand_id
1 'polypeptide(L)'
;MLEDLYPQAVEAGIASTDFWSMTLDEIMVQVEANKKRHENSLREQAMFDYSQQRMAIYAFNDPKNFPKFEEAYPFLNKIEEEVKQAVSAADISKSQMLKDQEIMMQNAKAIRATRERKRKKNNK
;
A
#
# COMPACT_ATOMS: atom_id res chain seq x y z
N MET A 1 -8.73 -2.43 -39.12
CA MET A 1 -9.31 -2.52 -37.76
C MET A 1 -8.22 -2.47 -36.69
N LEU A 2 -7.37 -3.51 -36.50
CA LEU A 2 -6.25 -3.44 -35.53
C LEU A 2 -5.07 -2.60 -36.05
N GLU A 3 -4.76 -2.69 -37.34
CA GLU A 3 -3.71 -1.88 -37.98
C GLU A 3 -3.96 -0.36 -37.86
N ASP A 4 -5.23 0.07 -37.94
CA ASP A 4 -5.61 1.47 -37.79
C ASP A 4 -5.52 1.95 -36.34
N LEU A 5 -5.65 1.03 -35.37
CA LEU A 5 -5.58 1.31 -33.94
C LEU A 5 -4.14 1.36 -33.41
N TYR A 6 -3.21 0.71 -34.12
CA TYR A 6 -1.79 0.64 -33.77
C TYR A 6 -1.16 2.00 -33.42
N PRO A 7 -1.25 3.05 -34.26
CA PRO A 7 -0.64 4.34 -33.93
C PRO A 7 -1.22 4.95 -32.65
N GLN A 8 -2.53 4.84 -32.44
CA GLN A 8 -3.20 5.39 -31.24
C GLN A 8 -2.84 4.61 -29.97
N ALA A 9 -2.68 3.29 -30.08
CA ALA A 9 -2.27 2.44 -28.96
C ALA A 9 -0.83 2.73 -28.52
N VAL A 10 0.08 2.91 -29.48
CA VAL A 10 1.48 3.27 -29.21
C VAL A 10 1.57 4.67 -28.59
N GLU A 11 0.81 5.64 -29.11
CA GLU A 11 0.72 6.99 -28.52
C GLU A 11 0.18 6.95 -27.07
N ALA A 12 -0.79 6.07 -26.81
CA ALA A 12 -1.32 5.83 -25.47
C ALA A 12 -0.36 5.04 -24.55
N GLY A 13 0.86 4.73 -24.99
CA GLY A 13 1.91 4.12 -24.17
C GLY A 13 1.89 2.59 -24.14
N ILE A 14 1.30 1.93 -25.14
CA ILE A 14 1.46 0.49 -25.33
C ILE A 14 2.75 0.25 -26.11
N ALA A 15 3.57 -0.72 -25.67
CA ALA A 15 4.78 -1.08 -26.38
C ALA A 15 4.46 -1.65 -27.76
N SER A 16 5.17 -1.14 -28.77
CA SER A 16 5.03 -1.57 -30.18
C SER A 16 5.22 -3.09 -30.35
N THR A 17 6.12 -3.68 -29.57
CA THR A 17 6.39 -5.13 -29.55
C THR A 17 5.20 -5.93 -29.04
N ASP A 18 4.48 -5.38 -28.07
CA ASP A 18 3.49 -6.13 -27.31
C ASP A 18 2.10 -5.98 -27.94
N PHE A 19 1.85 -4.89 -28.67
CA PHE A 19 0.58 -4.61 -29.35
C PHE A 19 0.08 -5.79 -30.19
N TRP A 20 0.96 -6.40 -30.99
CA TRP A 20 0.58 -7.50 -31.90
C TRP A 20 0.26 -8.80 -31.16
N SER A 21 0.67 -8.92 -29.90
CA SER A 21 0.40 -10.08 -29.06
C SER A 21 -0.84 -9.92 -28.18
N MET A 22 -1.39 -8.70 -28.08
CA MET A 22 -2.57 -8.40 -27.27
C MET A 22 -3.87 -8.51 -28.09
N THR A 23 -4.94 -8.89 -27.39
CA THR A 23 -6.31 -8.80 -27.92
C THR A 23 -6.83 -7.37 -27.88
N LEU A 24 -7.89 -7.08 -28.65
CA LEU A 24 -8.52 -5.76 -28.68
C LEU A 24 -8.97 -5.30 -27.28
N ASP A 25 -9.55 -6.20 -26.50
CA ASP A 25 -10.03 -5.91 -25.14
C ASP A 25 -8.87 -5.53 -24.22
N GLU A 26 -7.76 -6.26 -24.28
CA GLU A 26 -6.55 -5.96 -23.51
C GLU A 26 -5.96 -4.60 -23.90
N ILE A 27 -5.91 -4.29 -25.20
CA ILE A 27 -5.48 -2.99 -25.71
C ILE A 27 -6.36 -1.88 -25.14
N MET A 28 -7.69 -2.03 -25.18
CA MET A 28 -8.62 -1.01 -24.67
C MET A 28 -8.42 -0.77 -23.17
N VAL A 29 -8.32 -1.83 -22.37
CA VAL A 29 -8.08 -1.73 -20.92
C VAL A 29 -6.74 -1.04 -20.65
N GLN A 30 -5.70 -1.39 -21.40
CA GLN A 30 -4.37 -0.81 -21.23
C GLN A 30 -4.33 0.67 -21.62
N VAL A 31 -5.01 1.06 -22.70
CA VAL A 31 -5.16 2.46 -23.12
C VAL A 31 -5.88 3.27 -22.04
N GLU A 32 -6.98 2.76 -21.49
CA GLU A 32 -7.72 3.46 -20.43
C GLU A 32 -6.88 3.62 -19.16
N ALA A 33 -6.18 2.55 -18.75
CA ALA A 33 -5.30 2.59 -17.60
C ALA A 33 -4.16 3.62 -17.77
N ASN A 34 -3.53 3.64 -18.94
CA ASN A 34 -2.45 4.59 -19.23
C ASN A 34 -2.95 6.04 -19.28
N LYS A 35 -4.10 6.29 -19.92
CA LYS A 35 -4.73 7.62 -19.93
C LYS A 35 -5.03 8.12 -18.52
N LYS A 36 -5.62 7.26 -17.68
CA LYS A 36 -5.94 7.60 -16.28
C LYS A 36 -4.70 7.88 -15.44
N ARG A 37 -3.61 7.12 -15.64
CA ARG A 37 -2.32 7.38 -14.99
C ARG A 37 -1.75 8.74 -15.41
N HIS A 38 -1.78 9.05 -16.70
CA HIS A 38 -1.29 10.32 -17.21
C HIS A 38 -2.12 11.51 -16.68
N GLU A 39 -3.45 11.38 -16.67
CA GLU A 39 -4.36 12.39 -16.12
C GLU A 39 -4.10 12.63 -14.63
N ASN A 40 -3.91 11.56 -13.85
CA ASN A 40 -3.59 11.68 -12.43
C ASN A 40 -2.26 12.39 -12.21
N SER A 41 -1.22 12.03 -12.98
CA SER A 41 0.09 12.70 -12.91
C SER A 41 0.00 14.19 -13.24
N LEU A 42 -0.77 14.57 -14.27
CA LEU A 42 -0.96 15.97 -14.64
C LEU A 42 -1.75 16.73 -13.56
N ARG A 43 -2.78 16.10 -12.99
CA ARG A 43 -3.55 16.66 -11.86
C ARG A 43 -2.67 16.87 -10.64
N GLU A 44 -1.82 15.91 -10.30
CA GLU A 44 -0.86 15.99 -9.20
C GLU A 44 0.12 17.14 -9.41
N GLN A 45 0.69 17.27 -10.62
CA GLN A 45 1.59 18.37 -10.97
C GLN A 45 0.89 19.73 -10.87
N ALA A 46 -0.32 19.87 -11.44
CA ALA A 46 -1.07 21.11 -11.39
C ALA A 46 -1.43 21.51 -9.94
N MET A 47 -1.83 20.54 -9.11
CA MET A 47 -2.10 20.79 -7.69
C MET A 47 -0.83 21.22 -6.94
N PHE A 48 0.29 20.58 -7.23
CA PHE A 48 1.57 20.93 -6.65
C PHE A 48 2.01 22.34 -7.03
N ASP A 49 2.01 22.69 -8.33
CA ASP A 49 2.38 24.02 -8.82
C ASP A 49 1.47 25.11 -8.26
N TYR A 50 0.16 24.86 -8.18
CA TYR A 50 -0.78 25.78 -7.53
C TYR A 50 -0.47 25.97 -6.04
N SER A 51 -0.17 24.88 -5.32
CA SER A 51 0.20 24.96 -3.91
C SER A 51 1.52 25.73 -3.71
N GLN A 52 2.50 25.57 -4.60
CA GLN A 52 3.75 26.31 -4.58
C GLN A 52 3.55 27.80 -4.83
N GLN A 53 2.77 28.17 -5.85
CA GLN A 53 2.46 29.57 -6.12
C GLN A 53 1.76 30.22 -4.94
N ARG A 54 0.80 29.52 -4.33
CA ARG A 54 0.14 29.99 -3.11
C ARG A 54 1.14 30.22 -1.99
N MET A 55 2.05 29.27 -1.74
CA MET A 55 3.11 29.43 -0.74
C MET A 55 4.05 30.59 -1.07
N ALA A 56 4.42 30.79 -2.34
CA ALA A 56 5.27 31.90 -2.77
C ALA A 56 4.62 33.26 -2.46
N ILE A 57 3.32 33.42 -2.73
CA ILE A 57 2.58 34.65 -2.40
C ILE A 57 2.67 34.97 -0.91
N TYR A 58 2.45 33.98 -0.03
CA TYR A 58 2.59 34.19 1.41
C TYR A 58 4.02 34.48 1.83
N ALA A 59 5.01 33.79 1.27
CA ALA A 59 6.43 34.00 1.60
C ALA A 59 6.91 35.42 1.29
N PHE A 60 6.42 36.03 0.19
CA PHE A 60 6.83 37.39 -0.20
C PHE A 60 6.00 38.49 0.46
N ASN A 61 4.68 38.32 0.60
CA ASN A 61 3.80 39.40 1.06
C ASN A 61 3.47 39.36 2.55
N ASP A 62 3.36 38.17 3.14
CA ASP A 62 3.01 38.01 4.56
C ASP A 62 3.59 36.71 5.14
N PRO A 63 4.89 36.71 5.50
CA PRO A 63 5.57 35.53 6.02
C PRO A 63 4.95 34.99 7.32
N LYS A 64 4.18 35.81 8.04
CA LYS A 64 3.56 35.43 9.32
C LYS A 64 2.38 34.48 9.12
N ASN A 65 1.71 34.57 7.97
CA ASN A 65 0.59 33.71 7.58
C ASN A 65 1.03 32.55 6.67
N PHE A 66 2.34 32.26 6.63
CA PHE A 66 2.85 31.12 5.91
C PHE A 66 2.27 29.81 6.51
N PRO A 67 1.62 28.95 5.70
CA PRO A 67 0.99 27.75 6.21
C PRO A 67 2.05 26.80 6.80
N LYS A 68 1.70 26.13 7.90
CA LYS A 68 2.58 25.10 8.47
C LYS A 68 2.67 23.91 7.52
N PHE A 69 3.74 23.12 7.64
CA PHE A 69 3.98 21.95 6.79
C PHE A 69 2.79 20.97 6.74
N GLU A 70 2.16 20.73 7.90
CA GLU A 70 0.97 19.86 8.03
C GLU A 70 -0.28 20.43 7.33
N GLU A 71 -0.43 21.75 7.30
CA GLU A 71 -1.54 22.43 6.62
C GLU A 71 -1.32 22.51 5.10
N ALA A 72 -0.05 22.63 4.69
CA ALA A 72 0.36 22.65 3.29
C ALA A 72 0.15 21.29 2.62
N TYR A 73 0.31 20.18 3.37
CA TYR A 73 0.19 18.82 2.86
C TYR A 73 -0.79 17.96 3.68
N PRO A 74 -2.11 18.18 3.56
CA PRO A 74 -3.12 17.51 4.38
C PRO A 74 -3.14 15.97 4.25
N PHE A 75 -2.58 15.42 3.17
CA PHE A 75 -2.50 13.98 2.97
C PHE A 75 -1.51 13.28 3.91
N LEU A 76 -0.53 14.00 4.47
CA LEU A 76 0.43 13.42 5.41
C LEU A 76 -0.27 12.90 6.68
N ASN A 77 -1.32 13.59 7.13
CA ASN A 77 -2.11 13.16 8.28
C ASN A 77 -2.76 11.79 8.06
N LYS A 78 -3.20 11.52 6.82
CA LYS A 78 -3.78 10.21 6.45
C LYS A 78 -2.72 9.11 6.44
N ILE A 79 -1.52 9.42 5.94
CA ILE A 79 -0.39 8.48 5.94
C ILE A 79 0.00 8.11 7.38
N GLU A 80 0.03 9.09 8.29
CA GLU A 80 0.30 8.80 9.70
C GLU A 80 -0.75 7.88 10.35
N GLU A 81 -2.02 8.08 10.03
CA GLU A 81 -3.11 7.22 10.52
C GLU A 81 -2.98 5.79 9.99
N GLU A 82 -2.68 5.62 8.70
CA GLU A 82 -2.47 4.31 8.08
C GLU A 82 -1.27 3.56 8.69
N VAL A 83 -0.16 4.27 8.94
CA VAL A 83 1.03 3.70 9.60
C VAL A 83 0.71 3.29 11.05
N LYS A 84 0.01 4.13 11.81
CA LYS A 84 -0.40 3.82 13.20
C LYS A 84 -1.32 2.59 13.26
N GLN A 85 -2.25 2.47 12.31
CA GLN A 85 -3.12 1.29 12.19
C GLN A 85 -2.32 0.02 11.85
N ALA A 86 -1.40 0.09 10.89
CA ALA A 86 -0.56 -1.05 10.51
C ALA A 86 0.34 -1.55 11.66
N VAL A 87 0.92 -0.62 12.43
CA VAL A 87 1.73 -0.95 13.62
C VAL A 87 0.86 -1.62 14.69
N SER A 88 -0.33 -1.08 14.97
CA SER A 88 -1.24 -1.67 15.97
C SER A 88 -1.68 -3.10 15.61
N ALA A 89 -1.90 -3.39 14.32
CA ALA A 89 -2.28 -4.71 13.85
C ALA A 89 -1.14 -5.74 14.01
N ALA A 90 0.11 -5.32 13.76
CA ALA A 90 1.29 -6.15 13.97
C ALA A 90 1.52 -6.48 15.45
N ASP A 91 1.30 -5.51 16.35
CA ASP A 91 1.42 -5.72 17.80
C ASP A 91 0.35 -6.67 18.35
N ILE A 92 -0.88 -6.57 17.85
CA ILE A 92 -1.97 -7.49 18.19
C ILE A 92 -1.64 -8.93 17.76
N SER A 93 -1.12 -9.11 16.54
CA SER A 93 -0.72 -10.42 16.01
C SER A 93 0.40 -11.07 16.84
N LYS A 94 1.42 -10.28 17.23
CA LYS A 94 2.53 -10.75 18.07
C LYS A 94 2.06 -11.19 19.47
N SER A 95 1.13 -10.46 20.06
CA SER A 95 0.54 -10.79 21.36
C SER A 95 -0.26 -12.10 21.33
N GLN A 96 -1.02 -12.34 20.26
CA GLN A 96 -1.75 -13.60 20.06
C GLN A 96 -0.80 -14.79 19.89
N MET A 97 0.26 -14.64 19.08
CA MET A 97 1.26 -15.68 18.87
C MET A 97 1.96 -16.10 20.18
N LEU A 98 2.27 -15.14 21.06
CA LEU A 98 2.85 -15.41 22.37
C LEU A 98 1.91 -16.21 23.28
N LYS A 99 0.62 -15.85 23.30
CA LYS A 99 -0.42 -16.59 24.06
C LYS A 99 -0.55 -18.03 23.55
N ASP A 100 -0.57 -18.22 22.24
CA ASP A 100 -0.64 -19.56 21.63
C ASP A 100 0.59 -20.41 21.98
N GLN A 101 1.78 -19.80 21.99
CA GLN A 101 3.01 -20.46 22.40
C GLN A 101 2.97 -20.91 23.87
N GLU A 102 2.43 -20.08 24.76
CA GLU A 102 2.26 -20.42 26.18
C GLU A 102 1.29 -21.59 26.37
N ILE A 103 0.14 -21.57 25.69
CA ILE A 103 -0.86 -22.64 25.73
C ILE A 103 -0.24 -23.96 25.23
N MET A 104 0.50 -23.91 24.12
CA MET A 104 1.18 -25.08 23.56
C MET A 104 2.20 -25.65 24.55
N MET A 105 2.97 -24.80 25.24
CA MET A 105 3.95 -25.24 26.23
C MET A 105 3.27 -25.90 27.45
N GLN A 106 2.15 -25.34 27.93
CA GLN A 106 1.39 -25.95 29.03
C GLN A 106 0.84 -27.33 28.65
N ASN A 107 0.25 -27.45 27.46
CA ASN A 107 -0.26 -28.71 26.95
C ASN A 107 0.86 -29.75 26.79
N ALA A 108 2.01 -29.36 26.25
CA ALA A 108 3.18 -30.23 26.13
C ALA A 108 3.68 -30.72 27.50
N LYS A 109 3.71 -29.85 28.53
CA LYS A 109 4.06 -30.22 29.91
C LYS A 109 3.06 -31.24 30.49
N ALA A 110 1.76 -31.03 30.30
CA ALA A 110 0.72 -31.96 30.76
C ALA A 110 0.83 -33.34 30.09
N ILE A 111 1.13 -33.38 28.79
CA ILE A 111 1.35 -34.63 28.05
C ILE A 111 2.60 -35.36 28.56
N ARG A 112 3.70 -34.64 28.81
CA ARG A 112 4.93 -35.24 29.37
C ARG A 112 4.67 -35.85 30.75
N ALA A 113 4.01 -35.11 31.65
CA ALA A 113 3.69 -35.59 32.99
C ALA A 113 2.78 -36.84 32.98
N THR A 114 1.79 -36.89 32.09
CA THR A 114 0.91 -38.07 31.95
C THR A 114 1.66 -39.28 31.38
N ARG A 115 2.56 -39.09 30.41
CA ARG A 115 3.43 -40.15 29.86
C ARG A 115 4.36 -40.73 30.93
N GLU A 116 4.98 -39.89 31.76
CA GLU A 116 5.85 -40.34 32.86
C GLU A 116 5.08 -41.15 33.91
N ARG A 117 3.85 -40.74 34.26
CA ARG A 117 2.98 -41.51 35.16
C ARG A 117 2.65 -42.90 34.61
N LYS A 118 2.33 -42.99 33.30
CA LYS A 118 2.10 -44.29 32.63
C LYS A 118 3.35 -45.16 32.62
N ARG A 119 4.52 -44.59 32.34
CA ARG A 119 5.80 -45.32 32.33
C ARG A 119 6.18 -45.89 33.71
N LYS A 120 5.95 -45.13 34.79
CA LYS A 120 6.17 -45.61 36.17
C LYS A 120 5.19 -46.72 36.59
N LYS A 121 3.97 -46.75 36.03
CA LYS A 121 2.95 -47.77 36.30
C LYS A 121 3.24 -49.12 35.61
N ASN A 122 3.95 -49.12 34.48
CA ASN A 122 4.29 -50.33 33.72
C ASN A 122 5.64 -50.98 34.14
N ASN A 123 6.46 -50.29 34.96
CA ASN A 123 7.75 -50.80 35.47
C ASN A 123 7.63 -51.35 36.91
N LYS A 124 6.42 -51.74 37.33
CA LYS A 124 6.11 -52.32 38.64
C LYS A 124 5.26 -53.55 38.43
#